data_AF-A0A4Q2YX82-F1
#
_entry.id   AF-A0A4Q2YX82-F1
#
_cell.length_a   1.000
_cell.length_b   1.000
_cell.length_c   1.000
_cell.angle_alpha   90.00
_cell.angle_beta   90.00
_cell.angle_gamma   90.00
#
_symmetry.space_group_name_H-M   'P 1'
#
loop_
_entity.id
_entity.type
_entity.pdbx_description
1 polymer ?
#
loop_
_entity_poly.entity_id
_entity_poly.type
_entity_poly.pdbx_seq_one_letter_code
_entity_poly.pdbx_strand_id
1 'polypeptide(L)'
;VDLVFQSIAGSQAANASFGIDLTLLREAHEAALSLKRGTLGENVMYFETGQGSALSANAHHGIDQQTMEARAYAVAREFSPLLVNTVVGFIGPEYLYDGKQITRAGLEDHFCGKLLGLPMGCDVCYTNHAEADQDDMDNLLTLLGVAGCNYIMGVPGADDIMLGYQSTSFHDAHYLRQVLRKKPAPEFEAWLERTGIVDRGGRLKKDSRALADAPAALGLLPP
;
A
#
# COMPACT_ATOMS: atom_id res chain seq x y z
N VAL A 1 -3.37 -12.52 10.43
CA VAL A 1 -3.79 -12.63 9.01
C VAL A 1 -2.51 -12.67 8.23
N ASP A 2 -2.20 -13.81 7.62
CA ASP A 2 -1.03 -13.95 6.76
C ASP A 2 -1.55 -13.75 5.34
N LEU A 3 -1.11 -12.67 4.70
CA LEU A 3 -1.41 -12.42 3.30
C LEU A 3 -0.31 -13.04 2.44
N VAL A 4 -0.69 -13.59 1.30
CA VAL A 4 0.28 -13.99 0.28
C VAL A 4 0.61 -12.76 -0.54
N PHE A 5 1.84 -12.30 -0.41
CA PHE A 5 2.36 -11.16 -1.16
C PHE A 5 2.94 -11.60 -2.50
N GLN A 6 2.72 -10.80 -3.54
CA GLN A 6 3.50 -10.91 -4.79
C GLN A 6 3.46 -9.61 -5.61
N SER A 7 4.59 -9.21 -6.20
CA SER A 7 4.61 -8.19 -7.24
C SER A 7 4.08 -8.74 -8.57
N ILE A 8 3.23 -7.98 -9.25
CA ILE A 8 2.60 -8.36 -10.52
C ILE A 8 2.74 -7.25 -11.57
N ALA A 9 2.62 -7.61 -12.84
CA ALA A 9 2.72 -6.70 -13.98
C ALA A 9 1.70 -7.01 -15.08
N GLY A 10 1.55 -6.06 -16.01
CA GLY A 10 0.53 -6.09 -17.06
C GLY A 10 0.79 -7.01 -18.27
N SER A 11 1.90 -7.73 -18.32
CA SER A 11 2.17 -8.72 -19.39
C SER A 11 2.69 -10.03 -18.82
N GLN A 12 2.48 -11.12 -19.56
CA GLN A 12 3.03 -12.42 -19.21
C GLN A 12 4.56 -12.39 -19.14
N ALA A 13 5.22 -11.71 -20.10
CA ALA A 13 6.68 -11.58 -20.10
C ALA A 13 7.19 -10.81 -18.88
N ALA A 14 6.51 -9.76 -18.44
CA ALA A 14 6.88 -9.03 -17.23
C ALA A 14 6.69 -9.88 -15.96
N ASN A 15 5.56 -10.60 -15.83
CA ASN A 15 5.35 -11.52 -14.70
C ASN A 15 6.39 -12.65 -14.69
N ALA A 16 6.75 -13.21 -15.85
CA ALA A 16 7.80 -14.20 -15.95
C ALA A 16 9.18 -13.66 -15.51
N SER A 17 9.46 -12.38 -15.72
CA SER A 17 10.68 -11.73 -15.22
C SER A 17 10.72 -11.65 -13.69
N PHE A 18 9.56 -11.65 -13.02
CA PHE A 18 9.42 -11.76 -11.56
C PHE A 18 9.40 -13.21 -11.08
N GLY A 19 9.55 -14.19 -11.99
CA GLY A 19 9.52 -15.62 -11.66
C GLY A 19 8.12 -16.18 -11.39
N ILE A 20 7.07 -15.51 -11.87
CA ILE A 20 5.68 -15.92 -11.63
C ILE A 20 4.87 -16.07 -12.92
N ASP A 21 3.79 -16.86 -12.83
CA ASP A 21 2.70 -16.88 -13.79
C ASP A 21 1.34 -16.96 -13.05
N LEU A 22 0.24 -16.91 -13.80
CA LEU A 22 -1.10 -16.95 -13.20
C LEU A 22 -1.44 -18.31 -12.57
N THR A 23 -0.76 -19.38 -12.97
CA THR A 23 -0.96 -20.72 -12.39
C THR A 23 -0.39 -20.75 -10.98
N LEU A 24 0.85 -20.26 -10.82
CA LEU A 24 1.51 -20.16 -9.52
C LEU A 24 0.75 -19.22 -8.57
N LEU A 25 0.25 -18.09 -9.07
CA LEU A 25 -0.61 -17.21 -8.27
C LEU A 25 -1.89 -17.91 -7.79
N ARG A 26 -2.50 -18.76 -8.64
CA ARG A 26 -3.69 -19.53 -8.28
C ARG A 26 -3.38 -20.60 -7.24
N GLU A 27 -2.28 -21.33 -7.40
CA GLU A 27 -1.82 -22.31 -6.42
C GLU A 27 -1.59 -21.66 -5.05
N ALA A 28 -0.90 -20.51 -5.02
CA ALA A 28 -0.65 -19.78 -3.79
C ALA A 28 -1.95 -19.27 -3.13
N HIS A 29 -2.90 -18.78 -3.95
CA HIS A 29 -4.22 -18.36 -3.48
C HIS A 29 -5.00 -19.52 -2.85
N GLU A 30 -5.07 -20.67 -3.53
CA GLU A 30 -5.75 -21.87 -3.04
C GLU A 30 -5.10 -22.43 -1.77
N ALA A 31 -3.77 -22.44 -1.71
CA ALA A 31 -3.02 -22.85 -0.52
C ALA A 31 -3.37 -21.95 0.67
N ALA A 32 -3.40 -20.62 0.50
CA ALA A 32 -3.76 -19.68 1.55
C ALA A 32 -5.22 -19.85 2.01
N LEU A 33 -6.16 -20.04 1.08
CA LEU A 33 -7.56 -20.33 1.40
C LEU A 33 -7.72 -21.63 2.21
N SER A 34 -6.94 -22.67 1.89
CA SER A 34 -7.01 -23.96 2.59
C SER A 34 -6.67 -23.86 4.08
N LEU A 35 -5.91 -22.84 4.48
CA LEU A 35 -5.56 -22.58 5.88
C LEU A 35 -6.74 -22.05 6.70
N LYS A 36 -7.81 -21.58 6.05
CA LYS A 36 -9.06 -21.08 6.68
C LYS A 36 -8.79 -20.05 7.79
N ARG A 37 -7.86 -19.12 7.55
CA ARG A 37 -7.44 -18.08 8.50
C ARG A 37 -8.30 -16.81 8.46
N GLY A 38 -9.24 -16.72 7.53
CA GLY A 38 -10.21 -15.63 7.43
C GLY A 38 -11.20 -15.62 8.58
N THR A 39 -11.35 -14.49 9.26
CA THR A 39 -12.34 -14.32 10.34
C THR A 39 -13.58 -13.55 9.90
N LEU A 40 -13.45 -12.66 8.91
CA LEU A 40 -14.52 -11.84 8.34
C LEU A 40 -14.75 -12.09 6.85
N GLY A 41 -13.74 -12.62 6.14
CA GLY A 41 -13.76 -12.88 4.72
C GLY A 41 -12.57 -13.72 4.29
N GLU A 42 -12.50 -14.02 3.00
CA GLU A 42 -11.54 -14.96 2.42
C GLU A 42 -10.55 -14.28 1.45
N ASN A 43 -10.48 -12.94 1.45
CA ASN A 43 -9.50 -12.19 0.68
C ASN A 43 -8.11 -12.35 1.32
N VAL A 44 -7.22 -13.10 0.68
CA VAL A 44 -5.92 -13.51 1.26
C VAL A 44 -4.71 -13.03 0.47
N MET A 45 -4.93 -12.44 -0.71
CA MET A 45 -3.84 -11.96 -1.57
C MET A 45 -3.51 -10.50 -1.27
N TYR A 46 -2.23 -10.18 -1.39
CA TYR A 46 -1.70 -8.83 -1.40
C TYR A 46 -0.80 -8.68 -2.64
N PHE A 47 -1.16 -7.76 -3.54
CA PHE A 47 -0.36 -7.47 -4.72
C PHE A 47 0.28 -6.08 -4.69
N GLU A 48 1.49 -6.02 -5.23
CA GLU A 48 2.16 -4.77 -5.56
C GLU A 48 2.36 -4.60 -7.05
N THR A 49 2.24 -3.35 -7.48
CA THR A 49 2.24 -2.89 -8.87
C THR A 49 3.03 -1.59 -8.95
N GLY A 50 3.23 -1.03 -10.14
CA GLY A 50 3.96 0.21 -10.29
C GLY A 50 4.30 0.48 -11.74
N GLN A 51 4.05 1.73 -12.16
CA GLN A 51 4.47 2.22 -13.46
C GLN A 51 5.99 2.06 -13.65
N GLY A 52 6.37 1.62 -14.85
CA GLY A 52 7.77 1.40 -15.23
C GLY A 52 8.24 -0.05 -15.11
N SER A 53 7.55 -0.87 -14.32
CA SER A 53 7.88 -2.30 -14.12
C SER A 53 8.03 -3.08 -15.44
N ALA A 54 7.02 -3.00 -16.32
CA ALA A 54 7.05 -3.67 -17.62
C ALA A 54 8.07 -3.08 -18.60
N LEU A 55 8.38 -1.78 -18.49
CA LEU A 55 9.41 -1.13 -19.30
C LEU A 55 10.81 -1.60 -18.86
N SER A 56 11.06 -1.63 -17.54
CA SER A 56 12.30 -2.15 -16.93
C SER A 56 12.57 -3.60 -17.33
N ALA A 57 11.53 -4.43 -17.40
CA ALA A 57 11.62 -5.82 -17.85
C ALA A 57 11.73 -6.00 -19.37
N ASN A 58 11.77 -4.92 -20.16
CA ASN A 58 11.67 -4.93 -21.62
C ASN A 58 10.47 -5.76 -22.14
N ALA A 59 9.35 -5.68 -21.43
CA ALA A 59 8.16 -6.53 -21.60
C ALA A 59 6.86 -5.70 -21.75
N HIS A 60 7.00 -4.43 -22.13
CA HIS A 60 5.90 -3.48 -22.35
C HIS A 60 5.34 -3.51 -23.78
N HIS A 61 6.05 -4.13 -24.74
CA HIS A 61 5.58 -4.30 -26.13
C HIS A 61 5.19 -2.99 -26.85
N GLY A 62 5.88 -1.88 -26.55
CA GLY A 62 5.56 -0.56 -27.11
C GLY A 62 4.32 0.11 -26.52
N ILE A 63 3.77 -0.44 -25.44
CA ILE A 63 2.64 0.11 -24.69
C ILE A 63 3.15 1.04 -23.58
N ASP A 64 2.44 2.14 -23.34
CA ASP A 64 2.78 3.13 -22.31
C ASP A 64 2.63 2.56 -20.88
N GLN A 65 3.28 3.24 -19.91
CA GLN A 65 3.34 2.81 -18.52
C GLN A 65 1.96 2.71 -17.86
N GLN A 66 1.08 3.69 -18.08
CA GLN A 66 -0.25 3.72 -17.48
C GLN A 66 -1.12 2.57 -17.98
N THR A 67 -1.10 2.29 -19.28
CA THR A 67 -1.85 1.18 -19.86
C THR A 67 -1.34 -0.16 -19.33
N MET A 68 -0.01 -0.32 -19.19
CA MET A 68 0.58 -1.52 -18.60
C MET A 68 0.20 -1.71 -17.14
N GLU A 69 0.16 -0.62 -16.39
CA GLU A 69 -0.21 -0.61 -14.97
C GLU A 69 -1.69 -0.97 -14.77
N ALA A 70 -2.59 -0.39 -15.58
CA ALA A 70 -4.01 -0.76 -15.57
C ALA A 70 -4.25 -2.26 -15.89
N ARG A 71 -3.37 -2.88 -16.70
CA ARG A 71 -3.41 -4.32 -16.96
C ARG A 71 -2.93 -5.15 -15.77
N ALA A 72 -1.99 -4.65 -14.97
CA ALA A 72 -1.58 -5.31 -13.72
C ALA A 72 -2.76 -5.38 -12.73
N TYR A 73 -3.59 -4.34 -12.67
CA TYR A 73 -4.82 -4.34 -11.88
C TYR A 73 -5.83 -5.40 -12.36
N ALA A 74 -5.92 -5.64 -13.66
CA ALA A 74 -6.76 -6.72 -14.19
C ALA A 74 -6.25 -8.11 -13.74
N VAL A 75 -4.94 -8.30 -13.61
CA VAL A 75 -4.35 -9.51 -13.01
C VAL A 75 -4.74 -9.62 -11.54
N ALA A 76 -4.58 -8.55 -10.75
CA ALA A 76 -4.96 -8.54 -9.34
C ALA A 76 -6.42 -8.94 -9.14
N ARG A 77 -7.33 -8.37 -9.94
CA ARG A 77 -8.79 -8.56 -9.82
C ARG A 77 -9.21 -10.02 -9.88
N GLU A 78 -8.54 -10.84 -10.69
CA GLU A 78 -8.83 -12.28 -10.82
C GLU A 78 -8.73 -13.03 -9.49
N PHE A 79 -7.90 -12.56 -8.55
CA PHE A 79 -7.63 -13.26 -7.29
C PHE A 79 -8.30 -12.64 -6.07
N SER A 80 -9.25 -11.70 -6.26
CA SER A 80 -10.01 -11.07 -5.16
C SER A 80 -9.14 -10.65 -3.95
N PRO A 81 -8.11 -9.81 -4.15
CA PRO A 81 -7.11 -9.50 -3.12
C PRO A 81 -7.71 -8.70 -1.97
N LEU A 82 -7.09 -8.79 -0.80
CA LEU A 82 -7.38 -7.90 0.32
C LEU A 82 -6.73 -6.53 0.12
N LEU A 83 -5.52 -6.53 -0.46
CA LEU A 83 -4.69 -5.34 -0.64
C LEU A 83 -4.11 -5.32 -2.06
N VAL A 84 -4.16 -4.16 -2.70
CA VAL A 84 -3.39 -3.87 -3.91
C VAL A 84 -2.84 -2.46 -3.75
N ASN A 85 -1.53 -2.26 -3.92
CA ASN A 85 -0.98 -0.92 -4.05
C ASN A 85 -0.08 -0.79 -5.28
N THR A 86 -0.12 0.40 -5.86
CA THR A 86 1.00 0.90 -6.66
C THR A 86 2.12 1.33 -5.71
N VAL A 87 3.36 1.20 -6.16
CA VAL A 87 4.53 1.78 -5.52
C VAL A 87 5.04 2.91 -6.42
N VAL A 88 4.48 4.10 -6.23
CA VAL A 88 4.74 5.24 -7.13
C VAL A 88 6.03 5.94 -6.74
N GLY A 89 6.95 6.17 -7.69
CA GLY A 89 8.23 6.85 -7.44
C GLY A 89 9.38 5.95 -6.93
N PHE A 90 9.14 4.65 -6.79
CA PHE A 90 10.12 3.70 -6.23
C PHE A 90 11.28 3.34 -7.15
N ILE A 91 11.06 3.29 -8.47
CA ILE A 91 12.09 2.78 -9.39
C ILE A 91 13.15 3.85 -9.68
N GLY A 92 12.73 5.06 -10.06
CA GLY A 92 13.66 6.14 -10.40
C GLY A 92 13.14 7.15 -11.42
N PRO A 93 13.90 8.24 -11.65
CA PRO A 93 13.56 9.34 -12.55
C PRO A 93 13.46 8.95 -14.03
N GLU A 94 13.98 7.77 -14.41
CA GLU A 94 13.88 7.25 -15.77
C GLU A 94 12.42 6.91 -16.15
N TYR A 95 11.57 6.71 -15.14
CA TYR A 95 10.17 6.33 -15.30
C TYR A 95 9.22 7.46 -14.90
N LEU A 96 9.51 8.13 -13.78
CA LEU A 96 8.78 9.29 -13.24
C LEU A 96 9.80 10.29 -12.68
N TYR A 97 10.06 11.37 -13.44
CA TYR A 97 11.22 12.23 -13.22
C TYR A 97 11.13 13.12 -11.97
N ASP A 98 9.96 13.75 -11.76
CA ASP A 98 9.75 14.79 -10.76
C ASP A 98 8.51 14.54 -9.88
N GLY A 99 8.37 15.30 -8.80
CA GLY A 99 7.22 15.23 -7.89
C GLY A 99 5.86 15.42 -8.58
N LYS A 100 5.81 16.16 -9.70
CA LYS A 100 4.59 16.35 -10.49
C LYS A 100 4.20 15.08 -11.24
N GLN A 101 5.16 14.38 -11.85
CA GLN A 101 4.94 13.11 -12.53
C GLN A 101 4.55 12.02 -11.52
N ILE A 102 5.22 11.97 -10.36
CA ILE A 102 4.87 11.06 -9.27
C ILE A 102 3.43 11.32 -8.79
N THR A 103 3.08 12.59 -8.54
CA THR A 103 1.72 12.98 -8.14
C THR A 103 0.68 12.54 -9.17
N ARG A 104 0.97 12.76 -10.45
CA ARG A 104 0.06 12.40 -11.53
C ARG A 104 -0.15 10.89 -11.60
N ALA A 105 0.95 10.13 -11.61
CA ALA A 105 0.91 8.67 -11.66
C ALA A 105 0.15 8.07 -10.48
N GLY A 106 0.40 8.54 -9.25
CA GLY A 106 -0.30 8.04 -8.06
C GLY A 106 -1.81 8.25 -8.11
N LEU A 107 -2.27 9.37 -8.68
CA LEU A 107 -3.70 9.64 -8.88
C LEU A 107 -4.32 8.79 -10.00
N GLU A 108 -3.60 8.58 -11.10
CA GLU A 108 -4.03 7.73 -12.21
C GLU A 108 -4.16 6.27 -11.76
N ASP A 109 -3.14 5.76 -11.07
CA ASP A 109 -3.07 4.41 -10.52
C ASP A 109 -4.20 4.14 -9.54
N HIS A 110 -4.38 5.04 -8.57
CA HIS A 110 -5.47 4.94 -7.61
C HIS A 110 -6.84 4.95 -8.31
N PHE A 111 -7.06 5.86 -9.27
CA PHE A 111 -8.32 5.91 -10.03
C PHE A 111 -8.58 4.62 -10.81
N CYS A 112 -7.60 4.13 -11.57
CA CYS A 112 -7.73 2.93 -12.38
C CYS A 112 -7.97 1.68 -11.52
N GLY A 113 -7.24 1.53 -10.41
CA GLY A 113 -7.46 0.42 -9.47
C GLY A 113 -8.86 0.43 -8.88
N LYS A 114 -9.35 1.60 -8.43
CA LYS A 114 -10.73 1.77 -7.92
C LYS A 114 -11.79 1.51 -8.98
N LEU A 115 -11.58 1.99 -10.21
CA LEU A 115 -12.49 1.77 -11.33
C LEU A 115 -12.66 0.28 -11.64
N LEU A 116 -11.60 -0.51 -11.45
CA LEU A 116 -11.61 -1.97 -11.59
C LEU A 116 -12.14 -2.72 -10.35
N GLY A 117 -12.52 -2.00 -9.30
CA GLY A 117 -13.12 -2.56 -8.08
C GLY A 117 -12.12 -3.11 -7.07
N LEU A 118 -10.85 -2.70 -7.13
CA LEU A 118 -9.81 -3.16 -6.21
C LEU A 118 -9.76 -2.34 -4.91
N PRO A 119 -9.29 -2.95 -3.79
CA PRO A 119 -8.97 -2.23 -2.56
C PRO A 119 -7.64 -1.48 -2.70
N MET A 120 -7.64 -0.47 -3.58
CA MET A 120 -6.44 0.22 -4.05
C MET A 120 -5.83 1.16 -3.00
N GLY A 121 -4.64 0.83 -2.55
CA GLY A 121 -3.72 1.68 -1.79
C GLY A 121 -2.62 2.28 -2.68
N CYS A 122 -1.73 3.04 -2.05
CA CYS A 122 -0.55 3.61 -2.71
C CYS A 122 0.58 3.67 -1.69
N ASP A 123 1.73 3.11 -2.02
CA ASP A 123 2.97 3.52 -1.38
C ASP A 123 3.41 4.84 -2.00
N VAL A 124 3.36 5.91 -1.22
CA VAL A 124 3.61 7.30 -1.64
C VAL A 124 5.07 7.58 -1.38
N CYS A 125 5.89 7.47 -2.42
CA CYS A 125 7.33 7.39 -2.22
C CYS A 125 8.14 8.05 -3.33
N TYR A 126 9.42 8.25 -3.07
CA TYR A 126 10.39 8.72 -4.05
C TYR A 126 11.79 8.19 -3.73
N THR A 127 12.66 8.17 -4.73
CA THR A 127 14.08 7.87 -4.54
C THR A 127 14.90 9.15 -4.54
N ASN A 128 16.02 9.15 -3.81
CA ASN A 128 16.90 10.32 -3.64
C ASN A 128 17.50 10.92 -4.93
N HIS A 129 17.36 10.24 -6.08
CA HIS A 129 17.86 10.70 -7.37
C HIS A 129 16.74 11.18 -8.32
N ALA A 130 15.48 11.14 -7.90
CA ALA A 130 14.38 11.84 -8.56
C ALA A 130 14.36 13.33 -8.19
N GLU A 131 13.80 14.18 -9.05
CA GLU A 131 13.55 15.59 -8.73
C GLU A 131 12.26 15.71 -7.90
N ALA A 132 12.31 15.15 -6.69
CA ALA A 132 11.20 15.11 -5.75
C ALA A 132 11.73 15.16 -4.31
N ASP A 133 10.90 15.64 -3.39
CA ASP A 133 11.18 15.63 -1.96
C ASP A 133 9.96 15.20 -1.12
N GLN A 134 10.10 15.28 0.20
CA GLN A 134 9.02 14.88 1.11
C GLN A 134 7.78 15.79 1.01
N ASP A 135 7.92 17.06 0.62
CA ASP A 135 6.78 17.96 0.46
C ASP A 135 5.90 17.50 -0.73
N ASP A 136 6.52 16.96 -1.79
CA ASP A 136 5.80 16.31 -2.89
C ASP A 136 5.00 15.09 -2.40
N MET A 137 5.57 14.30 -1.50
CA MET A 137 4.89 13.13 -0.92
C MET A 137 3.71 13.55 -0.04
N ASP A 138 3.85 14.59 0.77
CA ASP A 138 2.77 15.12 1.61
C ASP A 138 1.61 15.69 0.78
N ASN A 139 1.94 16.33 -0.35
CA ASN A 139 0.96 16.79 -1.35
C ASN A 139 0.18 15.60 -1.93
N LEU A 140 0.88 14.58 -2.45
CA LEU A 140 0.26 13.40 -3.03
C LEU A 140 -0.57 12.63 -1.98
N LEU A 141 -0.05 12.45 -0.76
CA LEU A 141 -0.77 11.82 0.35
C LEU A 141 -2.10 12.50 0.62
N THR A 142 -2.10 13.84 0.68
CA THR A 142 -3.32 14.62 0.94
C THR A 142 -4.33 14.44 -0.20
N LEU A 143 -3.87 14.50 -1.45
CA LEU A 143 -4.72 14.30 -2.63
C LEU A 143 -5.35 12.89 -2.65
N LEU A 144 -4.55 11.85 -2.37
CA LEU A 144 -5.03 10.46 -2.28
C LEU A 144 -6.00 10.25 -1.13
N GLY A 145 -5.77 10.91 0.01
CA GLY A 145 -6.71 10.89 1.13
C GLY A 145 -8.07 11.48 0.79
N VAL A 146 -8.10 12.57 0.03
CA VAL A 146 -9.34 13.17 -0.51
C VAL A 146 -10.00 12.24 -1.53
N ALA A 147 -9.21 11.59 -2.39
CA ALA A 147 -9.69 10.64 -3.39
C ALA A 147 -10.24 9.32 -2.79
N GLY A 148 -9.99 9.05 -1.51
CA GLY A 148 -10.48 7.86 -0.82
C GLY A 148 -9.57 6.63 -0.98
N CYS A 149 -8.26 6.84 -1.04
CA CYS A 149 -7.25 5.79 -0.99
C CYS A 149 -7.46 4.87 0.21
N ASN A 150 -7.36 3.55 0.00
CA ASN A 150 -7.67 2.56 1.05
C ASN A 150 -6.61 2.56 2.16
N TYR A 151 -5.34 2.63 1.78
CA TYR A 151 -4.20 2.60 2.70
C TYR A 151 -2.95 3.20 2.05
N ILE A 152 -2.00 3.57 2.90
CA ILE A 152 -0.65 4.03 2.56
C ILE A 152 0.35 3.26 3.41
N MET A 153 1.64 3.34 3.06
CA MET A 153 2.71 2.75 3.85
C MET A 153 3.08 3.61 5.05
N GLY A 154 3.67 2.99 6.06
CA GLY A 154 4.17 3.69 7.23
C GLY A 154 5.59 3.21 7.53
N VAL A 155 6.57 4.05 7.26
CA VAL A 155 7.99 3.78 7.50
C VAL A 155 8.50 4.66 8.64
N PRO A 156 9.27 4.13 9.61
CA PRO A 156 9.83 4.93 10.70
C PRO A 156 10.62 6.13 10.15
N GLY A 157 10.17 7.35 10.45
CA GLY A 157 10.84 8.57 9.98
C GLY A 157 10.79 8.79 8.48
N ALA A 158 9.87 8.13 7.75
CA ALA A 158 9.76 8.19 6.29
C ALA A 158 10.97 7.63 5.52
N ASP A 159 11.96 7.03 6.20
CA ASP A 159 13.22 6.59 5.60
C ASP A 159 13.38 5.07 5.67
N ASP A 160 13.32 4.40 4.52
CA ASP A 160 13.60 2.97 4.44
C ASP A 160 15.08 2.73 4.18
N ILE A 161 15.82 2.50 5.26
CA ILE A 161 17.27 2.29 5.22
C ILE A 161 17.71 1.02 4.47
N MET A 162 16.79 0.07 4.25
CA MET A 162 17.08 -1.19 3.57
C MET A 162 16.81 -1.08 2.06
N LEU A 163 15.73 -0.42 1.69
CA LEU A 163 15.32 -0.25 0.30
C LEU A 163 15.89 1.03 -0.34
N GLY A 164 16.37 1.99 0.45
CA GLY A 164 17.08 3.18 -0.03
C GLY A 164 16.19 4.24 -0.66
N TYR A 165 14.94 4.36 -0.20
CA TYR A 165 13.94 5.30 -0.69
C TYR A 165 13.16 5.92 0.49
N GLN A 166 12.42 6.99 0.20
CA GLN A 166 11.61 7.70 1.18
C GLN A 166 10.13 7.44 0.90
N SER A 167 9.34 7.18 1.95
CA SER A 167 7.90 6.89 1.89
C SER A 167 7.13 7.78 2.89
N THR A 168 5.88 7.47 3.17
CA THR A 168 5.12 8.09 4.26
C THR A 168 5.48 7.47 5.61
N SER A 169 5.40 8.26 6.67
CA SER A 169 5.68 7.88 8.05
C SER A 169 4.43 7.50 8.85
N PHE A 170 4.64 6.95 10.05
CA PHE A 170 3.54 6.73 11.00
C PHE A 170 2.80 8.02 11.39
N HIS A 171 3.49 9.15 11.40
CA HIS A 171 2.89 10.44 11.73
C HIS A 171 1.93 10.90 10.63
N ASP A 172 2.25 10.58 9.37
CA ASP A 172 1.50 11.07 8.20
C ASP A 172 0.14 10.39 8.10
N ALA A 173 0.07 9.09 8.42
CA ALA A 173 -1.19 8.39 8.57
C ALA A 173 -2.07 8.99 9.68
N HIS A 174 -1.47 9.47 10.79
CA HIS A 174 -2.21 10.15 11.85
C HIS A 174 -2.66 11.55 11.43
N TYR A 175 -1.77 12.35 10.84
CA TYR A 175 -2.06 13.66 10.26
C TYR A 175 -3.26 13.58 9.31
N LEU A 176 -3.20 12.68 8.32
CA LEU A 176 -4.23 12.57 7.30
C LEU A 176 -5.59 12.22 7.91
N ARG A 177 -5.61 11.30 8.87
CA ARG A 177 -6.84 10.94 9.62
C ARG A 177 -7.42 12.13 10.36
N GLN A 178 -6.59 12.92 11.03
CA GLN A 178 -7.04 14.10 11.77
C GLN A 178 -7.62 15.18 10.85
N VAL A 179 -6.89 15.53 9.78
CA VAL A 179 -7.28 16.61 8.86
C VAL A 179 -8.54 16.23 8.06
N LEU A 180 -8.60 14.99 7.55
CA LEU A 180 -9.72 14.51 6.74
C LEU A 180 -10.83 13.83 7.54
N ARG A 181 -10.71 13.82 8.89
CA ARG A 181 -11.64 13.15 9.82
C ARG A 181 -11.91 11.69 9.46
N LYS A 182 -10.86 10.99 9.02
CA LYS A 182 -10.89 9.55 8.70
C LYS A 182 -10.58 8.73 9.95
N LYS A 183 -11.03 7.48 9.94
CA LYS A 183 -10.83 6.52 11.02
C LYS A 183 -10.01 5.33 10.51
N PRO A 184 -9.27 4.63 11.38
CA PRO A 184 -8.75 3.29 11.06
C PRO A 184 -9.88 2.29 10.75
N ALA A 185 -9.51 1.06 10.37
CA ALA A 185 -10.48 -0.04 10.33
C ALA A 185 -11.17 -0.19 11.71
N PRO A 186 -12.49 -0.47 11.78
CA PRO A 186 -13.26 -0.42 13.02
C PRO A 186 -12.68 -1.28 14.16
N GLU A 187 -12.19 -2.47 13.83
CA GLU A 187 -11.58 -3.40 14.78
C GLU A 187 -10.29 -2.81 15.37
N PHE A 188 -9.50 -2.13 14.54
CA PHE A 188 -8.26 -1.47 14.95
C PHE A 188 -8.52 -0.18 15.71
N GLU A 189 -9.52 0.62 15.32
CA GLU A 189 -9.97 1.80 16.08
C GLU A 189 -10.37 1.40 17.50
N ALA A 190 -11.22 0.38 17.64
CA ALA A 190 -11.63 -0.12 18.94
C ALA A 190 -10.47 -0.67 19.76
N TRP A 191 -9.48 -1.32 19.12
CA TRP A 191 -8.27 -1.78 19.79
C TRP A 191 -7.41 -0.62 20.30
N LEU A 192 -7.17 0.41 19.47
CA LEU A 192 -6.40 1.60 19.84
C LEU A 192 -7.02 2.35 21.03
N GLU A 193 -8.36 2.42 21.09
CA GLU A 193 -9.07 3.03 22.21
C GLU A 193 -8.91 2.22 23.50
N ARG A 194 -9.07 0.89 23.42
CA ARG A 194 -8.95 -0.02 24.58
C ARG A 194 -7.54 -0.04 25.18
N THR A 195 -6.52 0.01 24.34
CA THR A 195 -5.11 0.09 24.78
C THR A 195 -4.73 1.47 25.29
N GLY A 196 -5.57 2.48 25.05
CA GLY A 196 -5.33 3.85 25.47
C GLY A 196 -4.31 4.59 24.60
N ILE A 197 -3.96 4.05 23.43
CA ILE A 197 -3.09 4.74 22.46
C ILE A 197 -3.79 5.99 21.90
N VAL A 198 -5.09 5.88 21.62
CA VAL A 198 -5.92 7.00 21.20
C VAL A 198 -7.07 7.27 22.16
N ASP A 199 -7.56 8.51 22.17
CA ASP A 199 -8.84 8.85 22.80
C ASP A 199 -10.04 8.53 21.88
N ARG A 200 -11.26 8.75 22.38
CA ARG A 200 -12.51 8.55 21.61
C ARG A 200 -12.64 9.49 20.39
N GLY A 201 -11.82 10.53 20.32
CA GLY A 201 -11.71 11.43 19.17
C GLY A 201 -10.66 10.98 18.16
N GLY A 202 -10.02 9.82 18.37
CA GLY A 202 -8.96 9.29 17.53
C GLY A 202 -7.63 10.05 17.67
N ARG A 203 -7.46 10.88 18.70
CA ARG A 203 -6.21 11.62 18.95
C ARG A 203 -5.26 10.78 19.78
N LEU A 204 -3.96 10.84 19.46
CA LEU A 204 -2.94 10.20 20.29
C LEU A 204 -2.97 10.76 21.71
N LYS A 205 -2.99 9.89 22.72
CA LYS A 205 -2.82 10.30 24.11
C LYS A 205 -1.36 10.66 24.36
N LYS A 206 -1.13 11.60 25.28
CA LYS A 206 0.23 12.05 25.68
C LYS A 206 1.01 11.00 26.47
N ASP A 207 0.40 9.87 26.79
CA ASP A 207 1.04 8.80 27.54
C ASP A 207 1.91 7.96 26.61
N SER A 208 3.23 8.17 26.69
CA SER A 208 4.22 7.43 25.91
C SER A 208 4.30 5.95 26.30
N ARG A 209 3.67 5.52 27.41
CA ARG A 209 3.65 4.13 27.84
C ARG A 209 2.44 3.34 27.35
N ALA A 210 1.46 3.97 26.72
CA ALA A 210 0.24 3.29 26.26
C ALA A 210 0.52 2.03 25.42
N LEU A 211 1.56 2.04 24.59
CA LEU A 211 2.01 0.87 23.83
C LEU A 211 2.66 -0.22 24.70
N ALA A 212 3.48 0.18 25.67
CA ALA A 212 4.14 -0.75 26.61
C ALA A 212 3.14 -1.39 27.59
N ASP A 213 2.11 -0.63 27.98
CA ASP A 213 1.08 -1.05 28.92
C ASP A 213 -0.10 -1.77 28.22
N ALA A 214 -0.13 -1.77 26.88
CA ALA A 214 -1.18 -2.40 26.09
C ALA A 214 -1.43 -3.88 26.43
N PRO A 215 -0.42 -4.75 26.65
CA PRO A 215 -0.65 -6.13 27.06
C PRO A 215 -1.40 -6.25 28.38
N ALA A 216 -1.09 -5.39 29.36
CA ALA A 216 -1.79 -5.34 30.64
C ALA A 216 -3.25 -4.86 30.44
N ALA A 217 -3.43 -3.78 29.67
CA ALA A 217 -4.74 -3.22 29.35
C ALA A 217 -5.67 -4.20 28.60
N LEU A 218 -5.08 -5.11 27.83
CA LEU A 218 -5.79 -6.15 27.09
C LEU A 218 -5.98 -7.46 27.89
N GLY A 219 -5.48 -7.53 29.13
CA GLY A 219 -5.54 -8.75 29.94
C GLY A 219 -4.70 -9.91 29.37
N LEU A 220 -3.64 -9.59 28.62
CA LEU A 220 -2.73 -10.56 28.01
C LEU A 220 -1.55 -10.93 28.94
N LEU A 221 -1.36 -10.19 30.03
CA LEU A 221 -0.41 -10.54 31.07
C LEU A 221 -1.11 -11.38 32.15
N PRO A 222 -0.42 -12.39 32.72
CA PRO A 222 -0.95 -13.11 33.88
C PRO A 222 -1.20 -12.16 35.06
N PRO A 223 -2.17 -12.47 35.93
CA PRO A 223 -2.51 -11.66 37.09
C PRO A 223 -1.36 -11.55 38.10
#